data_AF-A0A2M7NWX0-F1
#
_entry.id   AF-A0A2M7NWX0-F1
#
_cell.length_a   1.000
_cell.length_b   1.000
_cell.length_c   1.000
_cell.angle_alpha   90.00
_cell.angle_beta   90.00
_cell.angle_gamma   90.00
#
_symmetry.space_group_name_H-M   'P 1'
#
loop_
_entity.id
_entity.type
_entity.pdbx_description
1 polymer ?
#
loop_
_entity_poly.entity_id
_entity_poly.type
_entity_poly.pdbx_seq_one_letter_code
_entity_poly.pdbx_strand_id
1 'polypeptide(L)'
;MQADVETVHNLVEIEFYEIEHFLSRQNFMDKAYSYQLFFNLVRTNSYKENKTPWQLAREKQPDLPISIAMIPSVDLCSLLKK
;
A
#
# COMPACT_ATOMS: atom_id res chain seq x y z
N MET A 1 11.96 -11.78 -5.17
CA MET A 1 11.01 -11.82 -4.05
C MET A 1 11.50 -11.01 -2.85
N GLN A 2 12.62 -11.36 -2.20
CA GLN A 2 13.14 -10.55 -1.08
C GLN A 2 13.48 -9.11 -1.53
N ALA A 3 14.20 -8.95 -2.65
CA ALA A 3 14.53 -7.62 -3.20
C ALA A 3 13.31 -6.76 -3.59
N ASP A 4 12.21 -7.38 -4.04
CA ASP A 4 10.97 -6.65 -4.37
C ASP A 4 10.31 -6.10 -3.09
N VAL A 5 10.35 -6.88 -2.00
CA VAL A 5 9.82 -6.46 -0.69
C VAL A 5 10.67 -5.33 -0.11
N GLU A 6 12.00 -5.45 -0.14
CA GLU A 6 12.90 -4.38 0.31
C GLU A 6 12.68 -3.08 -0.48
N THR A 7 12.42 -3.18 -1.79
CA THR A 7 12.12 -1.99 -2.62
C THR A 7 10.83 -1.32 -2.17
N VAL A 8 9.78 -2.09 -1.87
CA VAL A 8 8.52 -1.54 -1.35
C VAL A 8 8.75 -0.88 0.01
N HIS A 9 9.51 -1.52 0.90
CA HIS A 9 9.81 -0.98 2.23
C HIS A 9 10.53 0.37 2.12
N ASN A 10 11.57 0.45 1.29
CA ASN A 10 12.31 1.69 1.08
C ASN A 10 11.44 2.82 0.50
N LEU A 11 10.52 2.50 -0.41
CA LEU A 11 9.57 3.48 -0.95
C LEU A 11 8.62 4.00 0.13
N VAL A 12 8.06 3.11 0.95
CA VAL A 12 7.16 3.48 2.05
C VAL A 12 7.91 4.33 3.08
N GLU A 13 9.15 3.96 3.42
CA GLU A 13 9.99 4.69 4.37
C GLU A 13 10.18 6.14 3.94
N ILE A 14 10.67 6.36 2.73
CA ILE A 14 10.94 7.70 2.22
C ILE A 14 9.63 8.48 1.98
N GLU A 15 8.69 7.90 1.24
CA GLU A 15 7.50 8.64 0.79
C GLU A 15 6.48 8.88 1.90
N PHE A 16 6.33 7.94 2.83
CA PHE A 16 5.31 8.00 3.85
C PHE A 16 5.86 8.32 5.24
N TYR A 17 6.96 7.71 5.69
CA TYR A 17 7.45 7.93 7.05
C TYR A 17 8.37 9.14 7.19
N GLU A 18 9.17 9.47 6.17
CA GLU A 18 10.11 10.60 6.23
C GLU A 18 9.49 11.92 5.76
N ILE A 19 8.66 11.90 4.70
CA ILE A 19 8.13 13.12 4.08
C ILE A 19 6.81 13.58 4.72
N GLU A 20 5.91 12.66 5.09
CA GLU A 20 4.59 13.03 5.58
C GLU A 20 4.59 13.45 7.06
N HIS A 21 3.82 14.51 7.36
CA HIS A 21 3.57 14.94 8.74
C HIS A 21 2.27 14.33 9.28
N PHE A 22 2.29 13.88 10.53
CA PHE A 22 1.13 13.28 11.20
C PHE A 22 0.68 14.11 12.39
N LEU A 23 -0.57 14.57 12.36
CA LEU A 23 -1.12 15.45 13.40
C LEU A 23 -1.79 14.68 14.55
N SER A 24 -2.19 13.44 14.28
CA SER A 24 -2.83 12.56 15.25
C SER A 24 -2.76 11.12 14.76
N ARG A 25 -3.08 10.19 15.66
CA ARG A 25 -3.19 8.78 15.31
C ARG A 25 -4.25 8.51 14.23
N GLN A 26 -5.41 9.18 14.31
CA GLN A 26 -6.44 9.02 13.28
C GLN A 26 -5.93 9.54 11.93
N ASN A 27 -5.30 10.71 11.91
CA ASN A 27 -4.72 11.27 10.69
C ASN A 27 -3.64 10.37 10.09
N PHE A 28 -2.81 9.74 10.92
CA PHE A 28 -1.87 8.72 10.47
C PHE A 28 -2.57 7.54 9.77
N MET A 29 -3.63 6.99 10.38
CA MET A 29 -4.37 5.86 9.80
C MET A 29 -5.03 6.23 8.46
N ASP A 30 -5.64 7.42 8.38
CA ASP A 30 -6.29 7.91 7.17
C ASP A 30 -5.27 8.11 6.03
N LYS A 31 -4.10 8.70 6.36
CA LYS A 31 -3.00 8.87 5.41
C LYS A 31 -2.39 7.53 4.99
N ALA A 32 -2.22 6.59 5.92
CA ALA A 32 -1.71 5.25 5.61
C ALA A 32 -2.63 4.54 4.62
N TYR A 33 -3.94 4.62 4.84
CA TYR A 33 -4.90 4.02 3.92
C TYR A 33 -4.87 4.70 2.55
N SER A 34 -4.82 6.03 2.53
CA SER A 34 -4.72 6.81 1.30
C SER A 34 -3.45 6.47 0.50
N TYR A 35 -2.31 6.34 1.18
CA TYR A 35 -1.04 5.95 0.57
C TYR A 35 -1.12 4.53 0.00
N GLN A 36 -1.71 3.58 0.72
CA GLN A 36 -1.90 2.21 0.22
C GLN A 36 -2.78 2.15 -1.03
N LEU A 37 -3.88 2.91 -1.05
CA LEU A 37 -4.74 3.02 -2.23
C LEU A 37 -3.98 3.61 -3.43
N PHE A 38 -3.23 4.70 -3.20
CA PHE A 38 -2.38 5.31 -4.23
C PHE A 38 -1.35 4.31 -4.76
N PHE A 39 -0.64 3.62 -3.87
CA PHE A 39 0.40 2.67 -4.23
C PHE A 39 -0.15 1.51 -5.07
N ASN A 40 -1.31 0.95 -4.68
CA ASN A 40 -1.89 -0.22 -5.34
C ASN A 40 -2.61 0.11 -6.65
N LEU A 41 -3.31 1.25 -6.71
CA LEU A 41 -4.25 1.55 -7.79
C LEU A 41 -3.73 2.59 -8.79
N VAL A 42 -2.82 3.46 -8.38
CA VAL A 42 -2.40 4.63 -9.17
C VAL A 42 -0.91 4.58 -9.53
N ARG A 43 -0.05 4.21 -8.58
CA ARG A 43 1.40 4.20 -8.79
C ARG A 43 1.79 3.10 -9.79
N THR A 44 2.33 3.51 -10.92
CA THR A 44 2.88 2.60 -11.93
C THR A 44 4.33 2.24 -11.60
N ASN A 45 4.69 0.97 -11.77
CA ASN A 45 6.07 0.53 -11.62
C ASN A 45 6.73 0.43 -13.01
N SER A 46 7.69 1.32 -13.30
CA SER A 46 8.40 1.35 -14.58
C SER A 46 9.17 0.05 -14.87
N TYR A 47 9.68 -0.63 -13.83
CA TYR A 47 10.31 -1.94 -13.95
C TYR A 47 9.30 -3.09 -14.21
N LYS A 48 8.01 -2.82 -14.12
CA LYS A 48 6.91 -3.77 -14.39
C LYS A 48 5.98 -3.23 -15.46
N GLU A 49 6.57 -2.82 -16.60
CA GLU A 49 5.84 -2.40 -17.80
C GLU A 49 4.92 -1.18 -17.57
N ASN A 50 5.26 -0.32 -16.60
CA ASN A 50 4.43 0.83 -16.20
C ASN A 50 3.02 0.43 -15.75
N LYS A 51 2.85 -0.78 -15.21
CA LYS A 51 1.58 -1.24 -14.63
C LYS A 51 1.53 -0.98 -13.12
N THR A 52 0.33 -0.78 -12.61
CA THR A 52 0.09 -0.70 -11.16
C THR A 52 0.07 -2.10 -10.54
N PRO A 53 0.32 -2.22 -9.22
CA PRO A 53 0.20 -3.51 -8.53
C PRO A 53 -1.15 -4.20 -8.80
N TRP A 54 -2.24 -3.44 -8.83
CA TRP A 54 -3.57 -3.97 -9.15
C TRP A 54 -3.67 -4.53 -10.58
N GLN A 55 -3.14 -3.81 -11.58
CA GLN A 55 -3.15 -4.30 -12.96
C GLN A 55 -2.38 -5.61 -13.09
N LEU A 56 -1.21 -5.71 -12.44
CA LEU A 56 -0.41 -6.94 -12.42
C LEU A 56 -1.12 -8.09 -11.71
N ALA A 57 -1.83 -7.82 -10.62
CA ALA A 57 -2.61 -8.84 -9.90
C ALA A 57 -3.77 -9.36 -10.75
N ARG A 58 -4.50 -8.46 -11.42
CA ARG A 58 -5.62 -8.81 -12.30
C ARG A 58 -5.18 -9.60 -13.54
N GLU A 59 -3.99 -9.32 -14.08
CA GLU A 59 -3.44 -10.11 -15.18
C GLU A 59 -3.16 -11.57 -14.79
N LYS A 60 -2.74 -11.79 -13.54
CA LYS A 60 -2.50 -13.14 -13.00
C LYS A 60 -3.79 -13.84 -12.57
N GLN A 61 -4.74 -13.10 -12.04
CA GLN A 61 -6.05 -13.61 -11.62
C GLN A 61 -7.16 -12.64 -12.05
N PRO A 62 -7.78 -12.86 -13.23
CA PRO A 62 -8.78 -11.95 -13.79
C PRO A 62 -10.01 -11.74 -12.91
N ASP A 63 -10.42 -12.78 -12.17
CA ASP A 63 -11.60 -12.75 -11.31
C ASP A 63 -11.30 -12.21 -9.89
N LEU A 64 -10.08 -11.73 -9.64
CA LEU A 64 -9.73 -11.13 -8.36
C LEU A 64 -10.60 -9.88 -8.16
N PRO A 65 -11.27 -9.70 -7.00
CA PRO A 65 -12.05 -8.51 -6.77
C PRO A 65 -11.12 -7.33 -6.42
N ILE A 66 -11.45 -6.14 -6.94
CA ILE A 66 -10.66 -4.91 -6.70
C ILE A 66 -10.56 -4.55 -5.21
N SER A 67 -11.51 -5.01 -4.39
CA SER A 67 -11.48 -4.84 -2.93
C SER A 67 -10.21 -5.37 -2.27
N ILE A 68 -9.53 -6.35 -2.86
CA ILE A 68 -8.24 -6.86 -2.38
C ILE A 68 -7.16 -5.78 -2.42
N ALA A 69 -7.18 -4.90 -3.42
CA ALA A 69 -6.25 -3.77 -3.51
C ALA A 69 -6.58 -2.63 -2.52
N MET A 70 -7.75 -2.68 -1.88
CA MET A 70 -8.33 -1.60 -1.07
C MET A 70 -8.51 -1.96 0.41
N ILE A 71 -7.83 -3.01 0.90
CA ILE A 71 -7.90 -3.42 2.30
C ILE A 71 -7.43 -2.26 3.20
N PRO A 72 -8.22 -1.85 4.21
CA PRO A 72 -7.87 -0.72 5.06
C PRO A 72 -6.71 -1.02 6.00
N SER A 73 -5.97 0.02 6.36
CA SER A 73 -4.97 -0.01 7.42
C SER A 73 -5.63 -0.40 8.74
N VAL A 74 -5.04 -1.35 9.46
CA VAL A 74 -5.55 -1.81 10.77
C VAL A 74 -4.55 -1.52 11.87
N ASP A 75 -5.05 -1.07 13.02
CA ASP A 75 -4.25 -1.05 14.24
C ASP A 75 -4.28 -2.44 14.88
N LEU A 76 -3.15 -3.13 14.82
CA LEU A 76 -2.98 -4.44 15.43
C LEU A 76 -3.18 -4.42 16.95
N CYS A 77 -2.77 -3.35 17.64
CA CYS A 77 -2.95 -3.25 19.09
C CYS A 77 -4.42 -3.16 19.48
N SER A 78 -5.25 -2.51 18.65
CA SER A 78 -6.71 -2.49 18.85
C SER A 78 -7.36 -3.81 18.44
N LEU A 79 -6.88 -4.45 17.38
CA LEU A 79 -7.46 -5.67 16.83
C LEU A 79 -7.19 -6.90 17.69
N LEU A 80 -6.01 -6.97 18.32
CA LEU A 80 -5.54 -8.13 19.08
C LEU A 80 -5.81 -8.02 20.59
N LYS A 81 -6.67 -7.09 21.02
CA LYS A 81 -7.08 -7.00 22.43
C LYS A 81 -7.74 -8.33 22.85
N LYS A 82 -7.08 -9.04 23.77
CA LYS A 82 -7.66 -10.13 24.54
C LYS A 82 -8.54 -9.59 25.65
#